data_AF-A0A453LD68-F1
#
_entry.id   AF-A0A453LD68-F1
#
_cell.length_a   1.000
_cell.length_b   1.000
_cell.length_c   1.000
_cell.angle_alpha   90.00
_cell.angle_beta   90.00
_cell.angle_gamma   90.00
#
_symmetry.space_group_name_H-M   'P 1'
#
loop_
_entity.id
_entity.type
_entity.pdbx_description
1 polymer ?
#
loop_
_entity_poly.entity_id
_entity_poly.type
_entity_poly.pdbx_seq_one_letter_code
_entity_poly.pdbx_strand_id
1 'polypeptide(L)'
;RFRKRYNFLFDHDLPAEKEKLQKSIKKLKDPNAIEEAKNQITWIDKQLRSNPQKNVESEILRGHIKKEREAAKAGKRPYYLKKSEIRERKLMDKYNELKEAGKLDSFMEKRRKKNASKDHRFMPYRRDGGGA
;
A
#
# COMPACT_ATOMS: atom_id res chain seq x y z
N ARG A 1 11.91 12.70 2.55
CA ARG A 1 12.74 13.82 2.08
C ARG A 1 13.05 13.72 0.58
N PHE A 2 13.34 12.54 0.03
CA PHE A 2 13.55 12.36 -1.42
C PHE A 2 12.32 12.76 -2.25
N ARG A 3 11.20 12.05 -2.07
CA ARG A 3 9.98 12.27 -2.87
C ARG A 3 9.53 13.73 -2.91
N LYS A 4 9.37 14.38 -1.75
CA LYS A 4 9.04 15.81 -1.64
C LYS A 4 9.95 16.75 -2.45
N ARG A 5 11.24 16.42 -2.60
CA ARG A 5 12.21 17.22 -3.37
C ARG A 5 12.21 16.86 -4.86
N TYR A 6 11.79 15.65 -5.19
CA TYR A 6 11.72 15.11 -6.54
C TYR A 6 10.28 14.78 -6.93
N ASN A 7 9.31 15.61 -6.53
CA ASN A 7 7.90 15.36 -6.83
C ASN A 7 7.66 15.40 -8.34
N PHE A 8 8.37 16.28 -9.05
CA PHE A 8 8.32 16.39 -10.52
C PHE A 8 8.56 15.06 -11.24
N LEU A 9 9.43 14.19 -10.70
CA LEU A 9 9.66 12.86 -11.27
C LEU A 9 8.39 12.02 -11.27
N PHE A 10 7.59 12.08 -10.20
CA PHE A 10 6.40 11.24 -10.03
C PHE A 10 5.15 11.86 -10.66
N ASP A 11 5.06 13.19 -10.66
CA ASP A 11 3.89 13.90 -11.13
C ASP A 11 3.93 14.17 -12.65
N HIS A 12 5.14 14.31 -13.23
CA HIS A 12 5.31 14.69 -14.64
C HIS A 12 6.22 13.75 -15.43
N ASP A 13 7.45 13.51 -14.98
CA ASP A 13 8.45 12.84 -15.84
C ASP A 13 8.17 11.34 -16.03
N LEU A 14 7.92 10.60 -14.95
CA LEU A 14 7.62 9.16 -15.02
C LEU A 14 6.32 8.87 -15.79
N PRO A 15 5.21 9.60 -15.59
CA PRO A 15 4.03 9.48 -16.45
C PRO A 15 4.33 9.77 -17.93
N ALA A 16 5.08 10.85 -18.22
CA ALA A 16 5.42 11.21 -19.59
C ALA A 16 6.34 10.17 -20.25
N GLU A 17 7.30 9.62 -19.52
CA GLU A 17 8.17 8.53 -19.99
C GLU A 17 7.35 7.28 -20.29
N LYS A 18 6.42 6.91 -19.40
CA LYS A 18 5.50 5.79 -19.62
C LYS A 18 4.69 5.96 -20.90
N GLU A 19 4.14 7.15 -21.16
CA GLU A 19 3.40 7.43 -22.40
C GLU A 19 4.27 7.33 -23.64
N LYS A 20 5.52 7.83 -23.57
CA LYS A 20 6.49 7.70 -24.67
C LYS A 20 6.82 6.23 -24.96
N LEU A 21 7.04 5.43 -23.92
CA LEU A 21 7.30 3.98 -24.05
C LEU A 21 6.09 3.22 -24.61
N GLN A 22 4.87 3.61 -24.23
CA GLN A 22 3.67 3.03 -24.85
C GLN A 22 3.56 3.37 -26.34
N LYS A 23 3.97 4.59 -26.74
CA LYS A 23 4.01 4.99 -28.15
C LYS A 23 5.12 4.27 -28.92
N SER A 24 6.27 4.00 -28.32
CA SER A 24 7.36 3.26 -28.98
C SER A 24 6.99 1.78 -29.19
N ILE A 25 6.35 1.13 -28.21
CA ILE A 25 5.86 -0.25 -28.34
C ILE A 25 4.91 -0.41 -29.53
N LYS A 26 4.07 0.59 -29.81
CA LYS A 26 3.15 0.55 -30.97
C LYS A 26 3.86 0.67 -32.33
N LYS A 27 5.07 1.24 -32.36
CA LYS A 27 5.84 1.50 -33.59
C LYS A 27 6.89 0.42 -33.85
N LEU A 28 7.49 -0.12 -32.80
CA LEU A 28 8.53 -1.15 -32.87
C LEU A 28 7.92 -2.48 -33.31
N LYS A 29 8.61 -3.18 -34.22
CA LYS A 29 8.29 -4.55 -34.62
C LYS A 29 9.19 -5.59 -33.95
N ASP A 30 10.34 -5.17 -33.41
CA ASP A 30 11.32 -6.08 -32.82
C ASP A 30 10.84 -6.61 -31.45
N PRO A 31 10.78 -7.94 -31.27
CA PRO A 31 10.22 -8.54 -30.07
C PRO A 31 11.02 -8.24 -28.80
N ASN A 32 12.36 -8.25 -28.89
CA ASN A 32 13.23 -7.97 -27.73
C ASN A 32 13.08 -6.52 -27.24
N ALA A 33 13.07 -5.55 -28.16
CA ALA A 33 12.89 -4.14 -27.81
C ALA A 33 11.49 -3.86 -27.21
N ILE A 34 10.46 -4.58 -27.66
CA ILE A 34 9.12 -4.52 -27.08
C ILE A 34 9.11 -5.05 -25.65
N GLU A 35 9.84 -6.14 -25.37
CA GLU A 35 9.92 -6.71 -24.03
C GLU A 35 10.64 -5.79 -23.05
N GLU A 36 11.78 -5.21 -23.45
CA GLU A 36 12.50 -4.22 -22.65
C GLU A 36 11.65 -2.99 -22.31
N ALA A 37 10.92 -2.46 -23.30
CA ALA A 37 10.02 -1.34 -23.09
C ALA A 37 8.86 -1.69 -22.13
N LYS A 38 8.32 -2.91 -22.21
CA LYS A 38 7.32 -3.41 -21.26
C LYS A 38 7.89 -3.54 -19.85
N ASN A 39 9.10 -4.08 -19.71
CA ASN A 39 9.79 -4.19 -18.42
C ASN A 39 9.99 -2.82 -17.78
N GLN A 40 10.40 -1.82 -18.57
CA GLN A 40 10.55 -0.44 -18.09
C GLN A 40 9.21 0.16 -17.64
N ILE A 41 8.11 -0.05 -18.38
CA ILE A 41 6.77 0.38 -17.96
C ILE A 41 6.38 -0.27 -16.62
N THR A 42 6.62 -1.57 -16.45
CA THR A 42 6.30 -2.25 -15.18
C THR A 42 7.12 -1.72 -14.01
N TRP A 43 8.38 -1.34 -14.25
CA TRP A 43 9.22 -0.70 -13.24
C TRP A 43 8.68 0.68 -12.84
N ILE A 44 8.30 1.50 -13.82
CA ILE A 44 7.67 2.81 -13.59
C ILE A 44 6.38 2.64 -12.77
N ASP A 45 5.52 1.69 -13.15
CA ASP A 45 4.27 1.42 -12.44
C ASP A 45 4.51 0.95 -11.00
N LYS A 46 5.56 0.16 -10.76
CA LYS A 46 5.97 -0.24 -9.40
C LYS A 46 6.44 0.97 -8.59
N GLN A 47 7.20 1.89 -9.18
CA GLN A 47 7.64 3.12 -8.50
C GLN A 47 6.47 4.02 -8.13
N LEU A 48 5.48 4.15 -9.01
CA LEU A 48 4.26 4.92 -8.74
C LEU A 48 3.41 4.26 -7.64
N ARG A 49 3.20 2.94 -7.70
CA ARG A 49 2.38 2.18 -6.74
C ARG A 49 2.98 2.07 -5.33
N SER A 50 4.29 2.23 -5.17
CA SER A 50 4.97 2.09 -3.87
C SER A 50 4.57 3.12 -2.80
N ASN A 51 3.74 4.12 -3.12
CA ASN A 51 3.57 5.34 -2.32
C ASN A 51 2.24 5.64 -1.58
N PRO A 52 1.28 4.74 -1.35
CA PRO A 52 0.02 5.16 -0.70
C PRO A 52 0.04 5.10 0.84
N GLN A 53 0.92 4.32 1.47
CA GLN A 53 0.78 4.00 2.90
C GLN A 53 0.93 5.20 3.85
N LYS A 54 1.68 6.25 3.47
CA LYS A 54 1.84 7.44 4.32
C LYS A 54 0.70 8.45 4.20
N ASN A 55 -0.10 8.37 3.15
CA ASN A 55 -1.17 9.33 2.88
C ASN A 55 -2.41 9.03 3.73
N VAL A 56 -2.83 7.77 3.80
CA VAL A 56 -4.04 7.36 4.53
C VAL A 56 -4.00 7.77 6.01
N GLU A 57 -2.87 7.55 6.69
CA GLU A 57 -2.74 7.95 8.10
C GLU A 57 -2.86 9.46 8.29
N SER A 58 -2.22 10.22 7.39
CA SER A 58 -2.22 11.67 7.42
C SER A 58 -3.58 12.26 7.04
N GLU A 59 -4.34 11.57 6.17
CA GLU A 59 -5.69 11.94 5.76
C GLU A 59 -6.68 11.71 6.90
N ILE A 60 -6.60 10.56 7.59
CA ILE A 60 -7.40 10.28 8.79
C ILE A 60 -7.14 11.35 9.86
N LEU A 61 -5.87 11.69 10.09
CA LEU A 61 -5.49 12.70 11.07
C LEU A 61 -5.99 14.09 10.65
N ARG A 62 -5.80 14.48 9.39
CA ARG A 62 -6.24 15.78 8.85
C ARG A 62 -7.76 15.92 8.91
N GLY A 63 -8.49 14.87 8.54
CA GLY A 63 -9.94 14.81 8.65
C GLY A 63 -10.40 14.95 10.09
N HIS A 64 -9.74 14.29 11.04
CA HIS A 64 -10.05 14.43 12.45
C HIS A 64 -9.77 15.83 12.99
N ILE A 65 -8.59 16.39 12.72
CA ILE A 65 -8.23 17.75 13.14
C ILE A 65 -9.24 18.76 12.61
N LYS A 66 -9.74 18.59 11.38
CA LYS A 66 -10.78 19.45 10.82
C LYS A 66 -12.08 19.37 11.63
N LYS A 67 -12.56 18.17 11.93
CA LYS A 67 -13.77 17.93 12.75
C LYS A 67 -13.64 18.51 14.15
N GLU A 68 -12.50 18.27 14.80
CA GLU A 68 -12.24 18.79 16.15
C GLU A 68 -12.10 20.31 16.17
N ARG A 69 -11.54 20.90 15.11
CA ARG A 69 -11.49 22.37 14.95
C ARG A 69 -12.90 22.97 14.85
N GLU A 70 -13.81 22.31 14.17
CA GLU A 70 -15.22 22.72 14.07
C GLU A 70 -15.94 22.55 15.42
N ALA A 71 -15.72 21.43 16.11
CA ALA A 71 -16.26 21.19 17.45
C ALA A 71 -15.74 22.21 18.48
N ALA A 72 -14.46 22.56 18.40
CA ALA A 72 -13.84 23.57 19.26
C ALA A 72 -14.39 24.97 19.03
N LYS A 73 -14.71 25.34 17.78
CA LYS A 73 -15.44 26.58 17.48
C LYS A 73 -16.81 26.62 18.14
N ALA A 74 -17.47 25.47 18.27
CA ALA A 74 -18.73 25.32 18.97
C ALA A 74 -18.57 25.23 20.51
N GLY A 75 -17.38 25.48 21.05
CA GLY A 75 -17.11 25.49 22.49
C GLY A 75 -16.82 24.12 23.12
N LYS A 76 -16.79 23.03 22.33
CA LYS A 76 -16.41 21.71 22.84
C LYS A 76 -14.90 21.62 23.04
N ARG A 77 -14.46 20.80 24.00
CA ARG A 77 -13.03 20.57 24.23
C ARG A 77 -12.45 19.72 23.08
N PRO A 78 -11.43 20.19 22.35
CA PRO A 78 -10.84 19.43 21.26
C PRO A 78 -10.15 18.17 21.79
N TYR A 79 -10.32 17.06 21.09
CA TYR A 79 -9.65 15.79 21.38
C TYR A 79 -8.64 15.43 20.29
N TYR A 80 -7.61 14.65 20.65
CA TYR A 80 -6.65 14.10 19.71
C TYR A 80 -6.76 12.57 19.69
N LEU A 81 -6.88 12.01 18.49
CA LEU A 81 -6.91 10.57 18.28
C LEU A 81 -5.69 9.88 18.91
N LYS A 82 -5.96 8.80 19.64
CA LYS A 82 -4.90 7.90 20.10
C LYS A 82 -4.34 7.10 18.92
N LYS A 83 -3.08 6.66 19.05
CA LYS A 83 -2.42 5.82 18.04
C LYS A 83 -3.17 4.50 17.78
N SER A 84 -3.84 3.94 18.79
CA SER A 84 -4.68 2.74 18.68
C SER A 84 -5.90 3.00 17.78
N GLU A 85 -6.64 4.08 18.04
CA GLU A 85 -7.82 4.48 17.28
C GLU A 85 -7.49 4.77 15.81
N ILE A 86 -6.33 5.40 15.56
CA ILE A 86 -5.82 5.61 14.20
C ILE A 86 -5.58 4.28 13.48
N ARG A 87 -5.05 3.27 14.20
CA ARG A 87 -4.78 1.95 13.64
C ARG A 87 -6.08 1.20 13.33
N GLU A 88 -7.07 1.30 14.21
CA GLU A 88 -8.41 0.71 14.01
C GLU A 88 -9.10 1.29 12.78
N ARG A 89 -9.11 2.63 12.64
CA ARG A 89 -9.69 3.30 11.47
C ARG A 89 -9.06 2.82 10.16
N LYS A 90 -7.72 2.76 10.11
CA LYS A 90 -7.01 2.20 8.93
C LYS A 90 -7.38 0.75 8.63
N LEU A 91 -7.58 -0.06 9.67
CA LEU A 91 -7.97 -1.46 9.49
C LEU A 91 -9.40 -1.57 8.95
N MET A 92 -10.31 -0.71 9.42
CA MET A 92 -11.67 -0.62 8.90
C MET A 92 -11.69 -0.14 7.44
N ASP A 93 -10.96 0.94 7.11
CA ASP A 93 -10.89 1.47 5.74
C ASP A 93 -10.36 0.39 4.78
N LYS A 94 -9.27 -0.27 5.15
CA LYS A 94 -8.69 -1.37 4.36
C LYS A 94 -9.63 -2.56 4.22
N TYR A 95 -10.41 -2.88 5.25
CA TYR A 95 -11.39 -3.95 5.19
C TYR A 95 -12.51 -3.61 4.20
N ASN A 96 -13.01 -2.38 4.24
CA ASN A 96 -14.07 -1.90 3.34
C ASN A 96 -13.58 -1.91 1.89
N GLU A 97 -12.37 -1.38 1.62
CA GLU A 97 -11.75 -1.43 0.28
C GLU A 97 -11.64 -2.86 -0.25
N LEU A 98 -11.21 -3.82 0.59
CA LEU A 98 -11.08 -5.22 0.19
C LEU A 98 -12.42 -5.92 -0.01
N LYS A 99 -13.44 -5.54 0.78
CA LYS A 99 -14.81 -6.04 0.65
C LYS A 99 -15.44 -5.55 -0.65
N GLU A 100 -15.33 -4.25 -0.94
CA GLU A 100 -15.79 -3.66 -2.20
C GLU A 100 -15.08 -4.27 -3.41
N ALA A 101 -13.78 -4.52 -3.31
CA ALA A 101 -13.01 -5.17 -4.36
C ALA A 101 -13.27 -6.68 -4.51
N GLY A 102 -14.07 -7.30 -3.62
CA GLY A 102 -14.33 -8.75 -3.61
C GLY A 102 -13.11 -9.63 -3.28
N LYS A 103 -12.04 -9.05 -2.72
CA LYS A 103 -10.74 -9.73 -2.46
C LYS A 103 -10.54 -10.09 -0.99
N LEU A 104 -11.56 -9.89 -0.17
CA LEU A 104 -11.49 -10.05 1.27
C LEU A 104 -11.13 -11.48 1.68
N ASP A 105 -11.77 -12.49 1.07
CA ASP A 105 -11.57 -13.89 1.45
C ASP A 105 -10.14 -14.36 1.17
N SER A 106 -9.60 -14.06 -0.02
CA SER A 106 -8.21 -14.36 -0.37
C SER A 106 -7.22 -13.65 0.55
N PHE A 107 -7.52 -12.41 0.96
CA PHE A 107 -6.68 -11.68 1.91
C PHE A 107 -6.68 -12.35 3.29
N MET A 108 -7.86 -12.77 3.77
CA MET A 108 -8.00 -13.46 5.06
C MET A 108 -7.32 -14.83 5.05
N GLU A 109 -7.46 -15.60 3.97
CA GLU A 109 -6.77 -16.88 3.79
C GLU A 109 -5.24 -16.72 3.86
N LYS A 110 -4.68 -15.75 3.12
CA LYS A 110 -3.24 -15.44 3.17
C LYS A 110 -2.78 -15.03 4.57
N ARG A 111 -3.61 -14.26 5.29
CA ARG A 111 -3.33 -13.86 6.66
C ARG A 111 -3.35 -15.05 7.62
N ARG A 112 -4.32 -15.96 7.50
CA ARG A 112 -4.39 -17.20 8.27
C ARG A 112 -3.16 -18.08 8.02
N LYS A 113 -2.78 -18.31 6.75
CA LYS A 113 -1.58 -19.08 6.38
C LYS A 113 -0.30 -18.48 6.96
N LYS A 114 -0.15 -17.15 6.91
CA LYS A 114 1.01 -16.46 7.48
C LYS A 114 1.06 -16.57 9.01
N ASN A 115 -0.08 -16.50 9.68
CA ASN A 115 -0.15 -16.68 11.13
C ASN A 115 0.19 -18.12 11.52
N ALA A 116 -0.39 -19.12 10.88
CA ALA A 116 -0.05 -20.52 11.12
C ALA A 116 1.44 -20.80 10.94
N SER A 117 2.06 -20.26 9.87
CA SER A 117 3.51 -20.35 9.65
C SER A 117 4.35 -19.62 10.71
N LYS A 118 3.82 -18.57 11.35
CA LYS A 118 4.50 -17.93 12.49
C LYS A 118 4.39 -18.78 13.74
N ASP A 119 3.20 -19.30 14.01
CA ASP A 119 2.96 -20.14 15.19
C ASP A 119 3.81 -21.41 15.10
N HIS A 120 3.91 -22.03 13.91
CA HIS A 120 4.79 -23.18 13.66
C HIS A 120 6.28 -22.90 13.91
N ARG A 121 6.76 -21.64 13.83
CA ARG A 121 8.16 -21.31 14.14
C ARG A 121 8.48 -21.43 15.62
N PHE A 122 7.49 -21.21 16.47
CA PHE A 122 7.63 -21.27 17.93
C PHE A 122 7.14 -22.60 18.49
N MET A 123 6.62 -23.48 17.63
CA MET A 123 6.33 -24.86 18.03
C MET A 123 7.65 -25.64 18.11
N PRO A 124 7.91 -26.35 19.22
CA PRO A 124 9.05 -27.24 19.29
C PRO A 124 8.92 -28.28 18.19
N TYR A 125 9.97 -28.45 17.38
CA TYR A 125 10.06 -29.56 16.46
C TYR A 125 9.96 -30.85 17.27
N ARG A 126 9.21 -31.84 16.77
CA ARG A 126 9.32 -33.21 17.29
C ARG A 126 10.81 -33.56 17.20
N ARG A 127 11.45 -33.81 18.36
CA ARG A 127 12.75 -34.49 18.37
C ARG A 127 12.52 -35.80 17.62
N ASP A 128 13.28 -36.03 16.56
CA ASP A 128 13.37 -37.36 15.98
C ASP A 128 13.78 -38.29 17.12
N GLY A 129 12.83 -39.09 17.59
CA GLY A 129 13.06 -40.14 18.56
C GLY A 129 13.79 -41.26 17.87
N GLY A 130 15.06 -41.03 17.49
CA GLY A 130 16.02 -42.09 17.22
C GLY A 130 16.32 -42.78 18.54
N GLY A 131 15.45 -43.73 18.90
CA GLY A 131 15.48 -44.43 20.18
C GLY A 131 14.52 -45.61 20.20
N ALA A 132 14.65 -46.52 19.25
CA ALA A 132 14.43 -47.97 19.32
C ALA A 132 14.63 -48.58 17.93
#